data_AF-A0A2D8LZ20-F1
#
_entry.id   AF-A0A2D8LZ20-F1
#
_cell.length_a   1.000
_cell.length_b   1.000
_cell.length_c   1.000
_cell.angle_alpha   90.00
_cell.angle_beta   90.00
_cell.angle_gamma   90.00
#
_symmetry.space_group_name_H-M   'P 1'
#
loop_
_entity.id
_entity.type
_entity.pdbx_description
1 polymer ?
#
loop_
_entity_poly.entity_id
_entity_poly.type
_entity_poly.pdbx_seq_one_letter_code
_entity_poly.pdbx_strand_id
1 'polypeptide(L)' 'MATTKKKKVLFVLPSLASGGAERVMINFMNAIDRNIYEPEFLCVCNEGELRSL' A
#
# COMPACT_ATOMS: atom_id res chain seq x y z
N MET A 1 11.31 -8.13 27.55
CA MET A 1 10.32 -8.44 26.50
C MET A 1 10.97 -8.16 25.15
N ALA A 2 11.13 -9.17 24.29
CA ALA A 2 11.70 -8.97 22.95
C ALA A 2 10.63 -8.31 22.07
N THR A 3 10.86 -7.06 21.66
CA THR A 3 10.04 -6.40 20.63
C THR A 3 10.31 -7.08 19.31
N THR A 4 9.42 -7.96 18.85
CA THR A 4 9.45 -8.49 17.49
C THR A 4 9.32 -7.31 16.53
N LYS A 5 10.42 -6.99 15.84
CA LYS A 5 10.45 -5.89 14.88
C LYS A 5 9.54 -6.25 13.70
N LYS A 6 8.58 -5.37 13.39
CA LYS A 6 7.69 -5.52 12.24
C LYS A 6 8.50 -5.56 10.94
N LYS A 7 8.03 -6.31 9.96
CA LYS A 7 8.64 -6.41 8.63
C LYS A 7 8.24 -5.19 7.80
N LYS A 8 9.20 -4.36 7.40
CA LYS A 8 8.97 -3.24 6.48
C LYS A 8 8.73 -3.78 5.07
N VAL A 9 7.67 -3.34 4.42
CA VAL A 9 7.33 -3.74 3.05
C VAL A 9 6.92 -2.51 2.27
N LEU A 10 7.64 -2.21 1.18
CA LEU A 10 7.27 -1.15 0.25
C LEU A 10 6.50 -1.73 -0.92
N PHE A 11 5.30 -1.22 -1.15
CA PHE A 11 4.51 -1.51 -2.33
C PHE A 11 4.61 -0.36 -3.32
N VAL A 12 4.84 -0.68 -4.58
CA VAL A 12 5.03 0.31 -5.64
C VAL A 12 3.98 0.11 -6.71
N LEU A 13 3.21 1.16 -7.01
CA LEU A 13 2.33 1.20 -8.19
C LEU A 13 2.76 2.36 -9.10
N PRO A 14 2.63 2.18 -10.43
CA PRO A 14 2.99 3.24 -11.37
C PRO A 14 2.07 4.46 -11.25
N SER A 15 0.77 4.27 -11.02
CA SER A 15 -0.25 5.32 -10.90
C SER A 15 -1.34 4.89 -9.89
N LEU A 16 -2.23 5.82 -9.53
CA LEU A 16 -3.46 5.53 -8.77
C LEU A 16 -4.71 5.79 -9.64
N ALA A 17 -4.89 5.00 -10.69
CA ALA A 17 -6.05 5.06 -11.58
C ALA A 17 -7.17 4.10 -11.13
N SER A 18 -8.32 4.04 -11.83
CA SER A 18 -9.38 3.05 -11.56
C SER A 18 -9.05 1.64 -12.12
N GLY A 19 -7.77 1.27 -12.20
CA GLY A 19 -7.30 -0.03 -12.65
C GLY A 19 -7.54 -1.16 -11.64
N GLY A 20 -7.22 -2.39 -12.06
CA GLY A 20 -7.38 -3.58 -11.22
C GLY A 20 -6.37 -3.63 -10.07
N ALA A 21 -5.14 -3.17 -10.31
CA ALA A 21 -4.07 -3.21 -9.31
C ALA A 21 -4.38 -2.32 -8.11
N GLU A 22 -4.89 -1.12 -8.34
CA GLU A 22 -5.28 -0.16 -7.32
C GLU A 22 -6.44 -0.69 -6.46
N ARG A 23 -7.45 -1.31 -7.09
CA ARG A 23 -8.58 -1.94 -6.38
C ARG A 23 -8.13 -3.10 -5.50
N VAL A 24 -7.24 -3.96 -6.01
CA VAL A 24 -6.64 -5.04 -5.21
C VAL A 24 -5.79 -4.46 -4.07
N MET A 25 -5.07 -3.38 -4.35
CA MET A 25 -4.22 -2.72 -3.37
C MET A 25 -4.99 -2.15 -2.19
N ILE A 26 -6.16 -1.54 -2.43
CA ILE A 26 -7.07 -1.09 -1.36
C ILE A 26 -7.47 -2.27 -0.46
N ASN A 27 -7.93 -3.37 -1.06
CA ASN A 27 -8.32 -4.57 -0.30
C ASN A 27 -7.15 -5.15 0.50
N PHE A 28 -5.96 -5.20 -0.11
CA PHE A 28 -4.76 -5.72 0.53
C PHE A 28 -4.31 -4.84 1.71
N MET A 29 -4.31 -3.52 1.53
CA MET A 29 -3.95 -2.55 2.58
C MET A 29 -4.94 -2.53 3.75
N ASN A 30 -6.21 -2.86 3.49
CA ASN A 30 -7.22 -3.03 4.53
C ASN A 30 -7.07 -4.35 5.31
N ALA A 31 -6.57 -5.41 4.66
CA ALA A 31 -6.48 -6.75 5.24
C ALA A 31 -5.13 -7.09 5.88
N ILE A 32 -4.06 -6.32 5.58
CA ILE A 32 -2.71 -6.63 6.06
C ILE A 32 -2.60 -6.53 7.59
N ASP A 33 -2.01 -7.54 8.22
CA ASP A 33 -1.77 -7.54 9.66
C ASP A 33 -0.64 -6.56 10.03
N ARG A 34 -1.02 -5.41 10.56
CA ARG A 34 -0.10 -4.34 11.02
C ARG A 34 0.67 -4.70 12.28
N ASN A 35 0.41 -5.84 12.93
CA ASN A 35 1.25 -6.35 14.01
C ASN A 35 2.48 -7.08 13.48
N ILE A 36 2.40 -7.63 12.25
CA ILE A 36 3.48 -8.36 11.59
C ILE A 36 4.23 -7.45 10.61
N TYR A 37 3.50 -6.62 9.88
CA TYR A 37 4.03 -5.79 8.79
C TYR A 37 3.91 -4.30 9.08
N GLU A 38 4.89 -3.55 8.57
CA GLU A 38 4.90 -2.09 8.48
C GLU A 38 4.85 -1.73 6.99
N PRO A 39 3.64 -1.67 6.40
CA PRO A 39 3.48 -1.39 4.98
C PRO A 39 3.71 0.10 4.68
N GLU A 40 4.48 0.35 3.62
CA GLU A 40 4.64 1.65 2.99
C GLU A 40 4.17 1.55 1.53
N PHE A 41 3.67 2.66 0.98
CA PHE A 41 3.16 2.71 -0.38
C PHE A 41 3.79 3.86 -1.15
N LEU A 42 4.33 3.56 -2.33
CA LEU A 42 4.88 4.52 -3.27
C LEU A 42 4.07 4.48 -4.56
N CYS A 43 3.51 5.61 -4.94
CA CYS A 43 3.01 5.84 -6.28
C CYS A 43 4.08 6.58 -7.08
N VAL A 44 4.49 6.05 -8.23
CA VAL A 44 5.58 6.61 -9.03
C VAL A 44 5.14 7.88 -9.75
N CYS A 45 3.95 7.86 -10.34
CA CYS A 45 3.37 9.01 -11.02
C CYS A 45 2.43 9.75 -10.07
N ASN A 46 2.49 11.07 -10.09
CA ASN A 46 1.52 11.89 -9.39
C ASN A 46 0.24 12.08 -10.24
N GLU A 47 -0.21 11.05 -10.95
CA GLU A 47 -1.35 11.10 -11.86
C GLU A 47 -2.30 9.94 -11.54
N GLY A 48 -3.60 10.15 -11.79
CA GLY A 48 -4.64 9.17 -11.51
C GLY A 48 -5.88 9.81 -10.89
N GLU A 49 -7.04 9.21 -11.16
CA GLU A 49 -8.35 9.69 -10.70
C GLU A 49 -8.46 9.74 -9.16
N LEU A 50 -7.69 8.91 -8.45
CA LEU A 50 -7.70 8.89 -6.99
C LEU A 50 -6.80 9.98 -6.37
N ARG A 51 -6.03 10.73 -7.17
CA ARG A 51 -5.17 11.81 -6.64
C ARG A 51 -5.96 12.92 -5.94
N SER A 52 -7.20 13.15 -6.37
CA SER A 52 -8.08 14.20 -5.83
C SER A 52 -9.04 13.73 -4.73
N LEU A 53 -8.98 12.45 -4.34
CA LEU A 53 -9.72 11.89 -3.21
C LEU A 53 -8.92 12.02 -1.92
#